data_AF-A0A7V8V1T5-F1
#
_entry.id   AF-A0A7V8V1T5-F1
#
_cell.length_a   1.000
_cell.length_b   1.000
_cell.length_c   1.000
_cell.angle_alpha   90.00
_cell.angle_beta   90.00
_cell.angle_gamma   90.00
#
_symmetry.space_group_name_H-M   'P 1'
#
loop_
_entity.id
_entity.type
_entity.pdbx_description
1 polymer ?
#
loop_
_entity_poly.entity_id
_entity_poly.type
_entity_poly.pdbx_seq_one_letter_code
_entity_poly.pdbx_strand_id
1 'polypeptide(L)'
;MQDHTSPGKSGLPKAHAACALVCFAGALVTGLDWPTPAPQHAAVMMPALVIWGIAVLYQFLLAAGHLRTSILDHQHLFSSSHYERQSDLGWIVANVVVLVVVALFYVQRSNSIPILTGQTTTLVALLVTSLVSLAIWSIRWKLTPRKPKAAS
;
A
#
# COMPACT_ATOMS: atom_id res chain seq x y z
N MET A 1 -34.45 -6.05 -10.35
CA MET A 1 -33.55 -7.22 -10.50
C MET A 1 -32.33 -6.71 -11.26
N GLN A 2 -31.22 -6.45 -10.57
CA GLN A 2 -30.00 -5.95 -11.22
C GLN A 2 -29.15 -7.14 -11.66
N ASP A 3 -28.71 -7.12 -12.93
CA ASP A 3 -27.91 -8.17 -13.55
C ASP A 3 -26.63 -8.47 -12.76
N HIS A 4 -26.54 -9.69 -12.23
CA HIS A 4 -25.37 -10.22 -11.52
C HIS A 4 -24.23 -10.65 -12.44
N THR A 5 -24.27 -10.31 -13.73
CA THR A 5 -23.29 -10.77 -14.72
C THR A 5 -22.63 -9.59 -15.42
N SER A 6 -21.85 -8.80 -14.68
CA SER A 6 -20.77 -8.03 -15.29
C SER A 6 -19.47 -8.84 -15.15
N PRO A 7 -19.05 -9.61 -16.17
CA PRO A 7 -17.90 -10.51 -16.10
C PRO A 7 -16.58 -9.79 -15.76
N GLY A 8 -16.52 -8.46 -15.86
CA GLY A 8 -15.34 -7.65 -15.51
C GLY A 8 -15.07 -7.44 -14.01
N LYS A 9 -15.97 -7.86 -13.09
CA LYS A 9 -15.80 -7.63 -11.64
C LYS A 9 -15.45 -8.87 -10.82
N SER A 10 -15.53 -10.07 -11.38
CA SER A 10 -15.36 -11.32 -10.61
C SER A 10 -13.94 -11.53 -10.06
N GLY A 11 -12.93 -10.95 -10.70
CA GLY A 11 -11.53 -11.06 -10.28
C GLY A 11 -11.07 -10.02 -9.26
N LEU A 12 -11.78 -8.90 -9.13
CA LEU A 12 -11.33 -7.77 -8.32
C LEU A 12 -11.27 -8.07 -6.81
N PRO A 13 -12.28 -8.74 -6.20
CA PRO A 13 -12.18 -9.16 -4.80
C PRO A 13 -10.98 -10.08 -4.56
N LYS A 14 -10.76 -11.06 -5.45
CA LYS A 14 -9.63 -11.99 -5.36
C LYS A 14 -8.28 -11.27 -5.48
N ALA A 15 -8.18 -10.27 -6.36
CA ALA A 15 -6.98 -9.46 -6.49
C ALA A 15 -6.69 -8.66 -5.22
N HIS A 16 -7.71 -8.05 -4.61
CA HIS A 16 -7.56 -7.39 -3.31
C HIS A 16 -7.15 -8.37 -2.22
N ALA A 17 -7.76 -9.56 -2.11
CA ALA A 17 -7.36 -10.57 -1.14
C ALA A 17 -5.89 -11.02 -1.32
N ALA A 18 -5.46 -11.28 -2.56
CA ALA A 18 -4.08 -11.63 -2.85
C ALA A 18 -3.11 -10.51 -2.49
N CYS A 19 -3.46 -9.25 -2.82
CA CYS A 19 -2.65 -8.10 -2.44
C CYS A 19 -2.57 -7.92 -0.93
N ALA A 20 -3.66 -8.20 -0.19
CA ALA A 20 -3.63 -8.14 1.26
C ALA A 20 -2.59 -9.11 1.84
N LEU A 21 -2.51 -10.33 1.30
CA LEU A 21 -1.49 -11.31 1.71
C LEU A 21 -0.07 -10.84 1.36
N VAL A 22 0.12 -10.26 0.17
CA VAL A 22 1.43 -9.72 -0.26
C VAL A 22 1.86 -8.56 0.66
N CYS A 23 0.96 -7.61 0.96
CA CYS A 23 1.22 -6.51 1.89
C CYS A 23 1.49 -6.99 3.31
N PHE A 24 0.76 -8.01 3.77
CA PHE A 24 1.00 -8.62 5.09
C PHE A 24 2.38 -9.28 5.16
N ALA A 25 2.74 -10.08 4.15
CA ALA A 25 4.07 -10.68 4.07
C ALA A 25 5.17 -9.62 4.01
N GLY A 26 4.97 -8.55 3.24
CA GLY A 26 5.88 -7.41 3.21
C GLY A 26 6.05 -6.74 4.59
N ALA A 27 4.96 -6.57 5.34
CA ALA A 27 4.99 -6.01 6.69
C ALA A 27 5.83 -6.89 7.63
N LEU A 28 5.68 -8.21 7.56
CA LEU A 28 6.49 -9.15 8.33
C LEU A 28 7.96 -9.08 7.95
N VAL A 29 8.28 -9.10 6.64
CA VAL A 29 9.66 -9.00 6.16
C VAL A 29 10.30 -7.69 6.62
N THR A 30 9.58 -6.59 6.54
CA THR A 30 10.05 -5.26 6.98
C THR A 30 10.24 -5.21 8.49
N GLY A 31 9.37 -5.87 9.25
CA GLY A 31 9.49 -5.96 10.71
C GLY A 31 10.67 -6.81 11.16
N LEU A 32 11.06 -7.81 10.36
CA LEU A 32 12.22 -8.67 10.62
C LEU A 32 13.54 -8.03 10.14
N ASP A 33 13.50 -7.13 9.17
CA ASP A 33 14.64 -6.35 8.64
C ASP A 33 14.89 -5.08 9.47
N TRP A 34 14.82 -5.22 10.80
CA TRP A 34 14.89 -4.11 11.75
C TRP A 34 16.29 -3.47 11.79
N PRO A 35 16.41 -2.13 11.96
CA PRO A 35 17.72 -1.48 12.02
C PRO A 35 18.53 -1.99 13.22
N THR A 36 19.73 -2.53 12.97
CA THR A 36 20.63 -2.95 14.05
C THR A 36 21.49 -1.78 14.55
N PRO A 37 21.67 -1.64 15.88
CA PRO A 37 22.42 -0.54 16.44
C PRO A 37 23.92 -0.62 16.14
N ALA A 38 24.42 0.34 15.36
CA ALA A 38 25.85 0.66 15.32
C ALA A 38 26.15 1.73 16.39
N PRO A 39 27.02 1.47 17.38
CA PRO A 39 27.29 2.39 18.49
C PRO A 39 27.70 3.81 18.06
N GLN A 40 28.36 3.93 16.91
CA GLN A 40 28.81 5.19 16.32
C GLN A 40 27.70 6.06 15.70
N HIS A 41 26.45 5.59 15.67
CA HIS A 41 25.30 6.26 15.03
C HIS A 41 24.08 6.41 15.95
N ALA A 42 24.27 6.44 17.27
CA ALA A 42 23.19 6.52 18.26
C ALA A 42 22.23 7.72 18.04
N ALA A 43 22.74 8.88 17.63
CA ALA A 43 21.95 10.10 17.41
C ALA A 43 20.93 9.99 16.26
N VAL A 44 21.16 9.08 15.32
CA VAL A 44 20.30 8.89 14.13
C VAL A 44 19.48 7.59 14.22
N MET A 45 19.73 6.77 15.25
CA MET A 45 19.04 5.51 15.51
C MET A 45 17.56 5.70 15.79
N MET A 46 17.20 6.60 16.71
CA MET A 46 15.79 6.83 17.07
C MET A 46 14.94 7.27 15.87
N PRO A 47 15.37 8.26 15.04
CA PRO A 47 14.68 8.57 13.79
C PRO A 47 14.55 7.37 12.83
N ALA A 48 15.59 6.55 12.68
CA ALA A 48 15.55 5.38 11.81
C ALA A 48 14.52 4.35 12.28
N LEU A 49 14.49 4.05 13.58
CA LEU A 49 13.52 3.14 14.19
C LEU A 49 12.09 3.63 13.99
N VAL A 50 11.84 4.93 14.14
CA VAL A 50 10.52 5.53 13.90
C VAL A 50 10.11 5.37 12.44
N ILE A 51 11.00 5.70 11.50
CA ILE A 51 10.72 5.56 10.06
C ILE A 51 10.43 4.09 9.71
N TRP A 52 11.18 3.14 10.29
CA TRP A 52 10.94 1.71 10.12
C TRP A 52 9.60 1.25 10.69
N GLY A 53 9.27 1.70 11.90
CA GLY A 53 7.96 1.43 12.50
C GLY A 53 6.82 1.94 11.61
N ILE A 54 6.96 3.13 11.03
CA ILE A 54 5.99 3.68 10.07
C ILE A 54 5.90 2.78 8.82
N ALA A 55 7.01 2.28 8.28
CA ALA A 55 7.00 1.40 7.12
C ALA A 55 6.26 0.07 7.37
N VAL A 56 6.46 -0.54 8.55
CA VAL A 56 5.74 -1.74 8.98
C VAL A 56 4.24 -1.46 9.11
N LEU A 57 3.89 -0.39 9.83
CA LEU A 57 2.49 0.00 10.05
C LEU A 57 1.78 0.31 8.74
N TYR A 58 2.45 1.01 7.82
CA TYR A 58 1.92 1.31 6.50
C TYR A 58 1.55 0.04 5.72
N GLN A 59 2.42 -0.98 5.71
CA GLN A 59 2.14 -2.22 5.01
C GLN A 59 1.02 -3.04 5.66
N PHE A 60 0.89 -3.01 7.00
CA PHE A 60 -0.29 -3.55 7.67
C PHE A 60 -1.58 -2.80 7.32
N LEU A 61 -1.54 -1.47 7.24
CA LEU A 61 -2.68 -0.66 6.83
C LEU A 61 -3.08 -0.93 5.38
N LEU A 62 -2.11 -1.10 4.48
CA LEU A 62 -2.37 -1.56 3.10
C LEU A 62 -3.05 -2.93 3.10
N ALA A 63 -2.52 -3.89 3.86
CA ALA A 63 -3.09 -5.22 3.96
C ALA A 63 -4.55 -5.17 4.45
N ALA A 64 -4.81 -4.42 5.52
CA ALA A 64 -6.14 -4.23 6.07
C ALA A 64 -7.09 -3.52 5.08
N GLY A 65 -6.60 -2.49 4.38
CA GLY A 65 -7.36 -1.77 3.36
C GLY A 65 -7.78 -2.69 2.21
N HIS A 66 -6.86 -3.49 1.69
CA HIS A 66 -7.16 -4.48 0.66
C HIS A 66 -8.10 -5.58 1.15
N LEU A 67 -7.90 -6.13 2.36
CA LEU A 67 -8.76 -7.17 2.91
C LEU A 67 -10.19 -6.66 3.11
N ARG A 68 -10.34 -5.46 3.70
CA ARG A 68 -11.64 -4.80 3.86
C ARG A 68 -12.34 -4.65 2.52
N THR A 69 -11.65 -4.12 1.52
CA THR A 69 -12.22 -3.93 0.18
C THR A 69 -12.58 -5.25 -0.49
N SER A 70 -11.76 -6.29 -0.35
CA SER A 70 -12.09 -7.63 -0.84
C SER A 70 -13.40 -8.15 -0.25
N ILE A 71 -13.61 -7.99 1.07
CA ILE A 71 -14.83 -8.45 1.74
C ILE A 71 -16.03 -7.63 1.27
N LEU A 72 -15.91 -6.31 1.22
CA LEU A 72 -16.99 -5.41 0.77
C LEU A 72 -17.38 -5.69 -0.69
N ASP A 73 -16.41 -5.84 -1.58
CA ASP A 73 -16.65 -6.12 -2.99
C ASP A 73 -17.25 -7.53 -3.19
N HIS A 74 -16.87 -8.52 -2.35
CA HIS A 74 -17.42 -9.87 -2.37
C HIS A 74 -18.87 -9.92 -1.86
N GLN A 75 -19.18 -9.15 -0.81
CA GLN A 75 -20.52 -9.07 -0.22
C GLN A 75 -21.45 -8.06 -0.93
N HIS A 76 -20.95 -7.37 -1.96
CA HIS A 76 -21.64 -6.29 -2.66
C HIS A 76 -22.10 -5.13 -1.74
N LEU A 77 -21.42 -4.93 -0.60
CA LEU A 77 -21.73 -3.91 0.41
C LEU A 77 -21.04 -2.57 0.09
N PHE A 78 -21.23 -2.07 -1.12
CA PHE A 78 -20.64 -0.80 -1.55
C PHE A 78 -21.27 0.37 -0.79
N SER A 79 -20.44 1.30 -0.32
CA SER A 79 -20.95 2.59 0.16
C SER A 79 -21.34 3.49 -1.02
N SER A 80 -21.64 4.77 -0.76
CA SER A 80 -21.89 5.72 -1.85
C SER A 80 -20.71 5.76 -2.84
N SER A 81 -21.01 5.85 -4.14
CA SER A 81 -19.98 5.89 -5.19
C SER A 81 -18.94 7.02 -5.02
N HIS A 82 -19.30 8.08 -4.29
CA HIS A 82 -18.42 9.19 -3.95
C HIS A 82 -17.39 8.80 -2.87
N TYR A 83 -17.83 8.15 -1.80
CA TYR A 83 -16.94 7.70 -0.73
C TYR A 83 -15.96 6.63 -1.22
N GLU A 84 -16.45 5.63 -1.97
CA GLU A 84 -15.58 4.59 -2.55
C GLU A 84 -14.44 5.19 -3.39
N ARG A 85 -14.78 6.21 -4.20
CA ARG A 85 -13.80 6.96 -5.00
C ARG A 85 -12.79 7.70 -4.11
N GLN A 86 -13.25 8.46 -3.13
CA GLN A 86 -12.31 9.18 -2.25
C GLN A 86 -11.37 8.21 -1.52
N SER A 87 -11.88 7.06 -1.10
CA SER A 87 -11.05 6.00 -0.51
C SER A 87 -10.03 5.46 -1.51
N ASP A 88 -10.46 5.08 -2.72
CA ASP A 88 -9.56 4.60 -3.79
C ASP A 88 -8.44 5.61 -4.07
N LEU A 89 -8.78 6.89 -4.20
CA LEU A 89 -7.83 7.96 -4.45
C LEU A 89 -6.84 8.12 -3.30
N GLY A 90 -7.31 8.03 -2.04
CA GLY A 90 -6.45 8.08 -0.87
C GLY A 90 -5.39 6.98 -0.89
N TRP A 91 -5.78 5.75 -1.23
CA TRP A 91 -4.84 4.63 -1.36
C TRP A 91 -3.87 4.82 -2.54
N ILE A 92 -4.35 5.29 -3.70
CA ILE A 92 -3.50 5.59 -4.85
C ILE A 92 -2.43 6.62 -4.48
N VAL A 93 -2.83 7.74 -3.88
CA VAL A 93 -1.92 8.82 -3.47
C VAL A 93 -0.91 8.32 -2.45
N ALA A 94 -1.34 7.55 -1.44
CA ALA A 94 -0.44 6.99 -0.43
C ALA A 94 0.66 6.11 -1.05
N ASN A 95 0.30 5.23 -1.99
CA ASN A 95 1.28 4.40 -2.71
C ASN A 95 2.25 5.24 -3.54
N VAL A 96 1.77 6.26 -4.25
CA VAL A 96 2.63 7.15 -5.03
C VAL A 96 3.66 7.85 -4.14
N VAL A 97 3.23 8.38 -2.99
CA VAL A 97 4.13 9.03 -2.02
C VAL A 97 5.21 8.06 -1.55
N VAL A 98 4.83 6.84 -1.17
CA VAL A 98 5.80 5.82 -0.72
C VAL A 98 6.78 5.45 -1.84
N LEU A 99 6.32 5.29 -3.08
CA LEU A 99 7.18 5.01 -4.23
C LEU A 99 8.18 6.14 -4.50
N VAL A 100 7.76 7.41 -4.36
CA VAL A 100 8.67 8.56 -4.47
C VAL A 100 9.73 8.51 -3.37
N VAL A 101 9.33 8.25 -2.13
CA VAL A 101 10.26 8.13 -1.00
C VAL A 101 11.27 7.00 -1.23
N VAL A 102 10.80 5.82 -1.63
CA VAL A 102 11.67 4.67 -1.97
C VAL A 102 12.63 5.02 -3.10
N ALA A 103 12.16 5.70 -4.16
CA ALA A 103 13.02 6.15 -5.26
C ALA A 103 14.10 7.14 -4.79
N LEU A 104 13.77 8.08 -3.90
CA LEU A 104 14.74 9.00 -3.31
C LEU A 104 15.81 8.23 -2.52
N PHE A 105 15.42 7.23 -1.73
CA PHE A 105 16.36 6.38 -1.02
C PHE A 105 17.28 5.59 -1.96
N TYR A 106 16.77 5.08 -3.09
CA TYR A 106 17.60 4.42 -4.11
C TYR A 106 18.58 5.39 -4.79
N VAL A 107 18.12 6.60 -5.15
CA VAL A 107 18.95 7.61 -5.84
C VAL A 107 20.07 8.13 -4.95
N GLN A 108 19.81 8.33 -3.66
CA GLN A 108 20.81 8.87 -2.74
C GLN A 108 21.99 7.91 -2.47
N ARG A 109 21.88 6.63 -2.88
CA ARG A 109 22.82 5.52 -2.67
C ARG A 109 23.31 5.39 -1.21
N SER A 110 23.25 4.17 -0.70
CA SER A 110 23.58 3.72 0.66
C SER A 110 25.00 4.03 1.18
N ASN A 111 25.82 4.82 0.47
CA ASN A 111 27.19 5.16 0.85
C ASN A 111 27.28 6.45 1.68
N SER A 112 26.23 7.28 1.72
CA SER A 112 26.22 8.56 2.44
C SER A 112 25.60 8.48 3.84
N ILE A 113 24.84 7.41 4.11
CA ILE A 113 24.05 7.24 5.34
C ILE A 113 24.28 5.81 5.85
N PRO A 114 25.17 5.62 6.84
CA PRO A 114 25.47 4.31 7.44
C PRO A 114 24.27 3.60 8.10
N ILE A 115 23.14 4.30 8.28
CA ILE A 115 21.87 3.69 8.72
C ILE A 115 21.25 2.77 7.66
N LEU A 116 21.55 2.98 6.38
CA LEU A 116 20.88 2.30 5.26
C LEU A 116 21.72 1.17 4.65
N THR A 117 22.94 0.94 5.13
CA THR A 117 23.76 -0.19 4.69
C THR A 117 23.11 -1.51 5.10
N GLY A 118 22.64 -2.28 4.12
CA GLY A 118 22.07 -3.61 4.31
C GLY A 118 20.54 -3.70 4.19
N GLN A 119 19.81 -2.60 4.29
CA GLN A 119 18.34 -2.61 4.36
C GLN A 119 17.65 -2.59 2.99
N THR A 120 18.19 -3.37 2.05
CA THR A 120 17.62 -3.53 0.70
C THR A 120 16.27 -4.23 0.73
N THR A 121 16.07 -5.13 1.70
CA THR A 121 14.87 -5.96 1.81
C THR A 121 13.63 -5.12 2.10
N THR A 122 13.69 -4.21 3.07
CA THR A 122 12.58 -3.28 3.37
C THR A 122 12.23 -2.39 2.18
N LEU A 123 13.23 -1.82 1.50
CA LEU A 123 12.99 -0.97 0.33
C LEU A 123 12.35 -1.75 -0.83
N VAL A 124 12.80 -2.98 -1.07
CA VAL A 124 12.20 -3.89 -2.06
C VAL A 124 10.78 -4.27 -1.66
N ALA A 125 10.54 -4.58 -0.39
CA ALA A 125 9.21 -4.92 0.12
C ALA A 125 8.23 -3.75 -0.07
N LEU A 126 8.62 -2.53 0.31
CA LEU A 126 7.83 -1.31 0.10
C LEU A 126 7.59 -1.06 -1.40
N LEU A 127 8.60 -1.23 -2.24
CA LEU A 127 8.48 -1.07 -3.69
C LEU A 127 7.45 -2.05 -4.27
N VAL A 128 7.60 -3.34 -3.99
CA VAL A 128 6.76 -4.40 -4.56
C VAL A 128 5.33 -4.26 -4.04
N THR A 129 5.15 -4.12 -2.73
CA THR A 129 3.82 -3.98 -2.13
C THR A 129 3.10 -2.74 -2.65
N SER A 130 3.80 -1.61 -2.78
CA SER A 130 3.19 -0.38 -3.28
C SER A 130 2.89 -0.41 -4.79
N LEU A 131 3.73 -1.05 -5.61
CA LEU A 131 3.43 -1.20 -7.05
C LEU A 131 2.20 -2.07 -7.29
N VAL A 132 2.12 -3.22 -6.62
CA VAL A 132 0.98 -4.14 -6.75
C VAL A 132 -0.30 -3.49 -6.22
N SER A 133 -0.22 -2.86 -5.05
CA SER A 133 -1.33 -2.11 -4.44
C SER A 133 -1.82 -0.99 -5.37
N LEU A 134 -0.92 -0.15 -5.88
CA LEU A 134 -1.24 0.94 -6.79
C LEU A 134 -1.95 0.44 -8.04
N ALA A 135 -1.48 -0.66 -8.64
CA ALA A 135 -2.12 -1.24 -9.82
C ALA A 135 -3.57 -1.66 -9.53
N ILE A 136 -3.80 -2.35 -8.41
CA ILE A 136 -5.13 -2.85 -8.04
C ILE A 136 -6.09 -1.71 -7.72
N TRP A 137 -5.67 -0.71 -6.93
CA TRP A 137 -6.49 0.47 -6.66
C TRP A 137 -6.78 1.29 -7.91
N SER A 138 -5.82 1.38 -8.84
CA SER A 138 -6.01 2.08 -10.12
C SER A 138 -7.02 1.36 -11.02
N ILE A 139 -7.02 0.02 -11.02
CA ILE A 139 -8.02 -0.78 -11.74
C ILE A 139 -9.40 -0.58 -11.11
N ARG A 140 -9.52 -0.68 -9.78
CA ARG A 140 -10.78 -0.44 -9.06
C ARG A 140 -11.33 0.95 -9.36
N TRP A 141 -10.51 2.00 -9.28
CA TRP A 141 -10.90 3.37 -9.58
C TRP A 141 -11.49 3.56 -10.99
N LYS A 142 -10.92 2.88 -11.99
CA LYS A 142 -11.43 2.90 -13.38
C LYS A 142 -12.79 2.21 -13.50
N LEU A 143 -13.03 1.15 -12.73
CA LEU A 143 -14.26 0.36 -12.75
C LEU A 143 -15.36 0.96 -11.86
N THR A 144 -15.03 1.77 -10.86
CA THR A 144 -15.99 2.43 -9.97
C THR A 144 -16.78 3.50 -10.76
N PRO A 145 -18.11 3.37 -10.92
CA PRO A 145 -18.91 4.29 -11.74
C PRO A 145 -18.79 5.75 -11.28
N ARG A 146 -18.77 6.69 -12.23
CA ARG A 146 -18.97 8.12 -11.92
C ARG A 146 -20.48 8.32 -11.84
N LYS A 147 -21.03 8.63 -10.65
CA LYS A 147 -22.35 9.28 -10.65
C LYS A 147 -22.18 10.64 -11.33
N PRO A 148 -22.99 10.99 -12.34
CA PRO A 148 -23.12 12.38 -12.71
C PRO A 148 -23.57 13.12 -11.46
N LYS A 149 -22.87 14.20 -11.12
CA LYS A 149 -23.32 15.14 -10.09
C LYS A 149 -24.74 15.54 -10.51
N ALA A 150 -25.76 15.20 -9.72
CA ALA A 150 -27.10 15.70 -9.99
C ALA A 150 -26.97 17.22 -10.05
N ALA A 151 -27.36 17.81 -11.18
CA ALA A 151 -27.40 19.25 -11.32
C ALA A 151 -28.37 19.77 -10.26
N SER A 152 -27.81 20.42 -9.23
CA SER A 152 -28.55 21.22 -8.28
C SER A 152 -28.66 22.64 -8.81
#